data_AF-A0A921CUW0-F1
#
_entry.id   AF-A0A921CUW0-F1
#
_cell.length_a   1.000
_cell.length_b   1.000
_cell.length_c   1.000
_cell.angle_alpha   90.00
_cell.angle_beta   90.00
_cell.angle_gamma   90.00
#
_symmetry.space_group_name_H-M   'P 1'
#
loop_
_entity.id
_entity.type
_entity.pdbx_description
1 polymer ?
#
loop_
_entity_poly.entity_id
_entity_poly.type
_entity_poly.pdbx_seq_one_letter_code
_entity_poly.pdbx_strand_id
1 'polypeptide(L)'
;MDKKTLINMVNEIAEKTTLRKHLSEKEGTKNSIGKSQFRTLAEVCEKAQFYEEIKLLIEYKTAKGNGWDQKILGDKKCGDVIIDYMEKIRSQSDEKDLMQMLQLFFGYLYWKATVLVSENQAS
;
A
#
# COMPACT_ATOMS: atom_id res chain seq x y z
N MET A 1 4.48 8.89 15.37
CA MET A 1 5.44 8.46 14.34
C MET A 1 5.86 9.64 13.47
N ASP A 2 7.09 9.67 12.93
CA ASP A 2 7.53 10.72 12.00
C ASP A 2 7.41 10.31 10.51
N LYS A 3 7.46 11.30 9.61
CA LYS A 3 7.37 11.08 8.16
C LYS A 3 8.53 10.25 7.62
N LYS A 4 9.72 10.36 8.21
CA LYS A 4 10.92 9.63 7.78
C LYS A 4 10.74 8.12 7.97
N THR A 5 10.12 7.73 9.07
CA THR A 5 9.79 6.34 9.39
C THR A 5 8.83 5.74 8.35
N LEU A 6 7.78 6.47 7.96
CA LEU A 6 6.85 6.04 6.91
C LEU A 6 7.53 5.87 5.55
N ILE A 7 8.40 6.82 5.17
CA ILE A 7 9.17 6.73 3.92
C ILE A 7 10.08 5.49 3.94
N ASN A 8 10.74 5.22 5.07
CA ASN A 8 11.57 4.01 5.22
C ASN A 8 10.75 2.73 5.08
N MET A 9 9.54 2.67 5.66
CA MET A 9 8.64 1.52 5.49
C MET A 9 8.26 1.31 4.02
N VAL A 10 7.93 2.39 3.30
CA VAL A 10 7.61 2.31 1.87
C VAL A 10 8.81 1.86 1.03
N ASN A 11 10.02 2.35 1.34
CA ASN A 11 11.23 1.89 0.69
C ASN A 11 11.50 0.41 0.98
N GLU A 12 11.29 -0.03 2.21
CA GLU A 12 11.43 -1.43 2.60
C GLU A 12 10.48 -2.34 1.79
N ILE A 13 9.22 -1.93 1.61
CA ILE A 13 8.28 -2.66 0.74
C ILE A 13 8.84 -2.74 -0.68
N ALA A 14 9.30 -1.62 -1.24
CA ALA A 14 9.79 -1.59 -2.62
C ALA A 14 11.07 -2.43 -2.83
N GLU A 15 11.95 -2.50 -1.84
CA GLU A 15 13.24 -3.18 -1.93
C GLU A 15 13.17 -4.66 -1.55
N LYS A 16 12.36 -5.02 -0.55
CA LYS A 16 12.30 -6.38 0.00
C LYS A 16 11.20 -7.23 -0.62
N THR A 17 10.31 -6.65 -1.42
CA THR A 17 9.19 -7.38 -2.04
C THR A 17 9.29 -7.34 -3.56
N THR A 18 8.56 -8.24 -4.22
CA THR A 18 8.42 -8.21 -5.69
C THR A 18 7.29 -7.29 -6.16
N LEU A 19 6.80 -6.36 -5.33
CA LEU A 19 5.69 -5.45 -5.64
C LEU A 19 5.84 -4.80 -7.02
N ARG A 20 7.05 -4.33 -7.36
CA ARG A 20 7.38 -3.69 -8.65
C ARG A 20 6.90 -4.48 -9.88
N LYS A 21 6.89 -5.83 -9.83
CA LYS A 21 6.47 -6.70 -10.94
C LYS A 21 4.96 -6.73 -11.15
N HIS A 22 4.20 -6.33 -10.14
CA HIS A 22 2.75 -6.39 -10.11
C HIS A 22 2.11 -5.01 -10.19
N LEU A 23 2.88 -3.95 -10.43
CA LEU A 23 2.35 -2.60 -10.61
C LEU A 23 2.04 -2.32 -12.10
N SER A 24 0.96 -1.58 -12.34
CA SER A 24 0.60 -1.11 -13.68
C SER A 24 0.20 0.36 -13.71
N GLU A 25 0.36 0.97 -14.89
CA GLU A 25 -0.06 2.35 -15.15
C GLU A 25 -1.59 2.49 -15.13
N LYS A 26 -2.29 1.52 -15.72
CA LYS A 26 -3.76 1.48 -15.79
C LYS A 26 -4.32 0.55 -14.73
N GLU A 27 -5.48 0.93 -14.17
CA GLU A 27 -6.33 0.02 -13.43
C GLU A 27 -6.99 -0.99 -14.38
N GLY A 28 -7.18 -2.23 -13.91
CA GLY A 28 -7.88 -3.27 -14.66
C GLY A 28 -6.99 -4.12 -15.58
N THR A 29 -5.67 -3.88 -15.61
CA THR A 29 -4.74 -4.85 -16.20
C THR A 29 -4.77 -6.12 -15.36
N LYS A 30 -5.00 -7.26 -16.02
CA LYS A 30 -5.21 -8.55 -15.34
C LYS A 30 -4.00 -8.88 -14.46
N ASN A 31 -4.26 -9.18 -13.19
CA ASN A 31 -3.26 -9.55 -12.17
C ASN A 31 -2.24 -8.45 -11.79
N SER A 32 -2.57 -7.17 -12.00
CA SER A 32 -1.72 -6.06 -11.53
C SER A 32 -2.50 -4.98 -10.79
N ILE A 33 -1.79 -4.31 -9.89
CA ILE A 33 -2.28 -3.21 -9.07
C ILE A 33 -1.99 -1.90 -9.80
N GLY A 34 -3.05 -1.17 -10.17
CA GLY A 34 -2.90 0.18 -10.68
C GLY A 34 -2.38 1.12 -9.59
N LYS A 35 -1.35 1.92 -9.89
CA LYS A 35 -0.74 2.84 -8.91
C LYS A 35 -1.76 3.76 -8.23
N SER A 36 -2.79 4.21 -8.96
CA SER A 36 -3.89 5.04 -8.47
C SER A 36 -4.66 4.43 -7.30
N GLN A 37 -4.67 3.10 -7.16
CA GLN A 37 -5.32 2.44 -6.03
C GLN A 37 -4.72 2.86 -4.69
N PHE A 38 -3.41 3.12 -4.62
CA PHE A 38 -2.78 3.64 -3.40
C PHE A 38 -3.20 5.09 -3.11
N ARG A 39 -3.38 5.90 -4.16
CA ARG A 39 -3.92 7.25 -4.02
C ARG A 39 -5.35 7.20 -3.47
N THR A 40 -6.19 6.32 -4.02
CA THR A 40 -7.55 6.10 -3.51
C THR A 40 -7.53 5.66 -2.05
N LEU A 41 -6.62 4.78 -1.64
CA LEU A 41 -6.50 4.39 -0.23
C LEU A 41 -6.11 5.57 0.68
N ALA A 42 -5.23 6.47 0.23
CA ALA A 42 -4.92 7.68 0.98
C ALA A 42 -6.17 8.59 1.14
N GLU A 43 -6.95 8.77 0.08
CA GLU A 43 -8.20 9.53 0.09
C GLU A 43 -9.29 8.87 0.97
N VAL A 44 -9.30 7.53 1.06
CA VAL A 44 -10.20 6.80 1.97
C VAL A 44 -9.75 6.97 3.42
N CYS A 45 -8.44 6.94 3.70
CA CYS A 45 -7.92 7.17 5.06
C CYS A 45 -8.27 8.56 5.59
N GLU A 46 -8.33 9.57 4.72
CA GLU A 46 -8.76 10.93 5.10
C GLU A 46 -10.23 10.99 5.54
N LYS A 47 -11.08 10.09 5.03
CA LYS A 47 -12.53 10.08 5.27
C LYS A 47 -12.99 9.02 6.26
N ALA A 48 -12.19 7.97 6.45
CA ALA A 48 -12.51 6.87 7.34
C ALA A 48 -12.45 7.33 8.80
N GLN A 49 -13.33 6.77 9.61
CA GLN A 49 -13.43 7.09 11.02
C GLN A 49 -12.47 6.23 11.85
N PHE A 50 -12.26 4.98 11.45
CA PHE A 50 -11.46 4.03 12.23
C PHE A 50 -10.59 3.12 11.35
N TYR A 51 -9.51 2.62 11.94
CA TYR A 51 -8.51 1.74 11.33
C TYR A 51 -9.12 0.49 10.68
N GLU A 52 -10.09 -0.11 11.36
CA GLU A 52 -10.75 -1.35 10.95
C GLU A 52 -11.42 -1.24 9.59
N GLU A 53 -11.94 -0.05 9.21
CA GLU A 53 -12.54 0.20 7.91
C GLU A 53 -11.50 0.06 6.77
N ILE A 54 -10.29 0.58 7.00
CA ILE A 54 -9.20 0.50 6.03
C ILE A 54 -8.70 -0.94 5.91
N LYS A 55 -8.55 -1.63 7.04
CA LYS A 55 -8.13 -3.03 7.06
C LYS A 55 -9.11 -3.91 6.29
N LEU A 56 -10.41 -3.81 6.59
CA LEU A 56 -11.46 -4.56 5.90
C LEU A 56 -11.48 -4.28 4.40
N LEU A 57 -11.26 -3.03 3.98
CA LEU A 57 -11.17 -2.67 2.57
C LEU A 57 -10.00 -3.38 1.87
N ILE A 58 -8.84 -3.48 2.51
CA ILE A 58 -7.67 -4.15 1.93
C ILE A 58 -7.85 -5.68 1.92
N GLU A 59 -8.42 -6.25 2.98
CA GLU A 59 -8.81 -7.67 3.02
C GLU A 59 -9.78 -8.00 1.88
N TYR A 60 -10.80 -7.16 1.66
CA TYR A 60 -11.73 -7.30 0.56
C TYR A 60 -11.04 -7.22 -0.82
N LYS A 61 -10.16 -6.22 -1.03
CA LYS A 61 -9.37 -6.10 -2.26
C LYS A 61 -8.52 -7.34 -2.50
N THR A 62 -7.92 -7.89 -1.44
CA THR A 62 -7.10 -9.11 -1.49
C THR A 62 -7.92 -10.33 -1.85
N ALA A 63 -9.10 -10.49 -1.26
CA ALA A 63 -10.01 -11.60 -1.59
C ALA A 63 -10.56 -11.49 -3.02
N LYS A 64 -10.85 -10.27 -3.50
CA LYS A 64 -11.30 -10.00 -4.86
C LYS A 64 -10.21 -10.25 -5.92
N GLY A 65 -8.94 -10.16 -5.53
CA GLY A 65 -7.79 -10.32 -6.41
C GLY A 65 -7.44 -9.04 -7.18
N ASN A 66 -7.11 -9.17 -8.47
CA ASN A 66 -6.62 -8.06 -9.31
C ASN A 66 -5.28 -7.49 -8.83
N GLY A 67 -4.33 -8.37 -8.51
CA GLY A 67 -2.98 -7.96 -8.13
C GLY A 67 -2.77 -7.95 -6.61
N TRP A 68 -3.80 -7.64 -5.83
CA TRP A 68 -3.72 -7.63 -4.36
C TRP A 68 -3.46 -9.01 -3.75
N ASP A 69 -3.89 -10.05 -4.45
CA ASP A 69 -3.72 -11.46 -4.10
C ASP A 69 -2.35 -12.04 -4.49
N GLN A 70 -1.52 -11.27 -5.20
CA GLN A 70 -0.23 -11.74 -5.68
C GLN A 70 0.75 -11.88 -4.52
N LYS A 71 1.49 -12.98 -4.50
CA LYS A 71 2.55 -13.22 -3.51
C LYS A 71 3.74 -12.34 -3.81
N ILE A 72 4.03 -11.39 -2.93
CA ILE A 72 5.12 -10.43 -3.12
C ILE A 72 6.28 -10.60 -2.13
N LEU A 73 6.09 -11.38 -1.07
CA LEU A 73 7.10 -11.64 -0.06
C LEU A 73 6.92 -13.06 0.50
N GLY A 74 7.70 -14.01 0.00
CA GLY A 74 7.52 -15.43 0.31
C GLY A 74 6.10 -15.88 -0.06
N ASP A 75 5.36 -16.41 0.92
CA ASP A 75 3.96 -16.81 0.74
C ASP A 75 2.92 -15.72 1.02
N LYS A 76 3.35 -14.52 1.45
CA LYS A 76 2.44 -13.41 1.79
C LYS A 76 1.94 -12.68 0.55
N LYS A 77 0.63 -12.45 0.49
CA LYS A 77 -0.01 -11.67 -0.57
C LYS A 77 0.27 -10.19 -0.36
N CYS A 78 0.12 -9.40 -1.43
CA CYS A 78 0.32 -7.95 -1.36
C CYS A 78 -0.53 -7.31 -0.27
N GLY A 79 -1.83 -7.64 -0.20
CA GLY A 79 -2.68 -7.09 0.85
C GLY A 79 -2.23 -7.45 2.27
N ASP A 80 -1.81 -8.70 2.49
CA ASP A 80 -1.31 -9.15 3.80
C ASP A 80 -0.07 -8.35 4.22
N VAL A 81 0.87 -8.15 3.28
CA VAL A 81 2.07 -7.33 3.53
C VAL A 81 1.69 -5.89 3.87
N ILE A 82 0.75 -5.29 3.14
CA ILE A 82 0.30 -3.92 3.42
C ILE A 82 -0.36 -3.85 4.81
N ILE A 83 -1.19 -4.83 5.19
CA ILE A 83 -1.80 -4.90 6.51
C ILE A 83 -0.72 -5.04 7.61
N ASP A 84 0.31 -5.85 7.40
CA ASP A 84 1.42 -5.96 8.37
C ASP A 84 2.08 -4.59 8.62
N TYR A 85 2.27 -3.77 7.58
CA TYR A 85 2.79 -2.41 7.73
C TYR A 85 1.79 -1.47 8.40
N MET A 86 0.49 -1.61 8.11
CA MET A 86 -0.55 -0.86 8.81
C MET A 86 -0.60 -1.18 10.31
N GLU A 87 -0.48 -2.45 10.69
CA GLU A 87 -0.42 -2.86 12.10
C GLU A 87 0.85 -2.33 12.79
N LYS A 88 1.99 -2.33 12.09
CA LYS A 88 3.21 -1.67 12.60
C LYS A 88 2.98 -0.18 12.83
N ILE A 89 2.36 0.52 11.89
CA ILE A 89 2.01 1.94 12.03
C ILE A 89 1.07 2.14 13.22
N ARG A 90 0.01 1.32 13.35
CA ARG A 90 -0.92 1.33 14.49
C ARG A 90 -0.20 1.15 15.82
N SER A 91 0.71 0.18 15.93
CA SER A 91 1.45 -0.08 17.18
C SER A 91 2.42 1.03 17.60
N GLN A 92 2.75 1.95 16.69
CA GLN A 92 3.76 3.00 16.87
C GLN A 92 3.16 4.43 16.73
N SER A 93 1.84 4.54 16.65
CA SER A 93 1.13 5.81 16.49
C SER A 93 0.11 5.99 17.61
N ASP A 94 -0.07 7.24 18.03
CA ASP A 94 -1.18 7.60 18.89
C ASP A 94 -2.50 7.43 18.11
N GLU A 95 -3.56 7.02 18.78
CA GLU A 95 -4.87 6.76 18.17
C GLU A 95 -5.39 7.97 17.36
N LYS A 96 -5.20 9.18 17.90
CA LYS A 96 -5.60 10.45 17.26
C LYS A 96 -4.86 10.74 15.93
N ASP A 97 -3.65 10.20 15.76
CA ASP A 97 -2.79 10.48 14.60
C ASP A 97 -2.78 9.31 13.61
N LEU A 98 -3.32 8.14 13.99
CA LEU A 98 -3.24 6.90 13.22
C LEU A 98 -3.76 7.07 11.78
N MET A 99 -4.95 7.64 11.61
CA MET A 99 -5.55 7.83 10.29
C MET A 99 -4.71 8.76 9.40
N GLN A 100 -4.13 9.81 10.00
CA GLN A 100 -3.21 10.70 9.29
C GLN A 100 -1.91 9.98 8.89
N MET A 101 -1.37 9.11 9.76
CA MET A 101 -0.18 8.32 9.44
C MET A 101 -0.45 7.33 8.30
N LEU A 102 -1.63 6.69 8.28
CA LEU A 102 -2.04 5.82 7.18
C LEU A 102 -2.25 6.59 5.87
N GLN A 103 -2.89 7.76 5.93
CA GLN A 103 -3.03 8.65 4.77
C GLN A 103 -1.66 8.99 4.17
N LEU A 104 -0.69 9.38 5.00
CA LEU A 104 0.68 9.67 4.56
C LEU A 104 1.38 8.43 4.01
N PHE A 105 1.23 7.28 4.67
CA PHE A 105 1.80 6.01 4.22
C PHE A 105 1.34 5.64 2.81
N PHE A 106 0.02 5.64 2.56
CA PHE A 106 -0.51 5.35 1.24
C PHE A 106 -0.16 6.41 0.19
N GLY A 107 -0.08 7.68 0.61
CA GLY A 107 0.43 8.76 -0.25
C GLY A 107 1.87 8.52 -0.70
N TYR A 108 2.75 8.16 0.22
CA TYR A 108 4.14 7.83 -0.13
C TYR A 108 4.25 6.55 -0.96
N LEU A 109 3.42 5.54 -0.69
CA LEU A 109 3.36 4.33 -1.48
C LEU A 109 2.92 4.60 -2.93
N TYR A 110 1.97 5.52 -3.13
CA TYR A 110 1.59 6.01 -4.45
C TYR A 110 2.76 6.67 -5.20
N TRP A 111 3.50 7.56 -4.54
CA TRP A 111 4.66 8.20 -5.15
C TRP A 111 5.75 7.18 -5.51
N LYS A 112 6.05 6.25 -4.61
CA LYS A 112 7.01 5.18 -4.88
C LYS A 112 6.56 4.29 -6.03
N ALA A 113 5.29 3.88 -6.05
CA ALA A 113 4.71 3.09 -7.13
C ALA A 113 4.79 3.82 -8.48
N THR A 114 4.59 5.15 -8.48
CA THR A 114 4.73 5.98 -9.68
C THR A 114 6.15 5.91 -10.25
N VAL A 115 7.18 6.07 -9.41
CA VAL A 115 8.58 5.94 -9.82
C VAL A 115 8.87 4.55 -10.37
N LEU A 116 8.47 3.50 -9.65
CA LEU A 116 8.71 2.10 -10.04
C LEU A 116 8.06 1.73 -11.39
N VAL A 117 6.84 2.24 -11.65
CA VAL A 117 6.16 2.02 -12.94
C VAL A 117 6.87 2.77 -14.07
N SER A 118 7.31 4.00 -13.84
CA SER A 118 8.08 4.76 -14.84
C SER A 118 9.41 4.08 -15.18
N GLU A 119 10.12 3.54 -14.18
CA GLU A 119 11.35 2.77 -14.40
C GLU A 119 11.12 1.48 -15.20
N ASN A 120 9.97 0.81 -15.02
CA ASN A 120 9.60 -0.38 -15.79
C ASN A 120 9.35 -0.08 -17.28
N GLN A 121 8.95 1.15 -17.62
CA GLN A 121 8.71 1.55 -19.02
C GLN A 121 9.99 1.99 -19.74
N ALA A 122 11.02 2.37 -18.98
CA ALA A 122 12.32 2.77 -19.50
C ALA A 122 13.30 1.59 -19.68
N SER A 123 12.93 0.39 -19.22
CA SER A 123 13.70 -0.86 -19.32
C SER A 123 13.17 -1.75 -20.44
#